data_AF-A0A956STW9-F1
#
_entry.id   AF-A0A956STW9-F1
#
_cell.length_a   1.000
_cell.length_b   1.000
_cell.length_c   1.000
_cell.angle_alpha   90.00
_cell.angle_beta   90.00
_cell.angle_gamma   90.00
#
_symmetry.space_group_name_H-M   'P 1'
#
loop_
_entity.id
_entity.type
_entity.pdbx_description
1 polymer ?
#
loop_
_entity_poly.entity_id
_entity_poly.type
_entity_poly.pdbx_seq_one_letter_code
_entity_poly.pdbx_strand_id
1 'polypeptide(L)'
;MRTHGKSLALATLATFVVASAAMAQDYVPGQVIVKYSSNKAAGEAAAAAIGATAIETLDSIGAVVLSVGDVDGAVSALSASGGVEYAEPNYLLHASAIPNDPLYGSLYGMDKIDAPLAWDVTTGDPSIIVAVIDTGIDYNHPDLAANVWTNPGEIAGNGIDD
;
A
#
# COMPACT_ATOMS: atom_id res chain seq x y z
N MET A 1 66.43 -18.18 -8.55
CA MET A 1 65.49 -17.21 -9.13
C MET A 1 64.32 -17.99 -9.74
N ARG A 2 63.27 -18.25 -8.96
CA ARG A 2 62.00 -18.86 -9.41
C ARG A 2 60.97 -18.60 -8.30
N THR A 3 60.13 -17.61 -8.52
CA THR A 3 59.08 -17.12 -7.63
C THR A 3 57.92 -18.13 -7.57
N HIS A 4 57.45 -18.44 -6.37
CA HIS A 4 56.21 -19.21 -6.17
C HIS A 4 55.01 -18.29 -6.46
N GLY A 5 54.21 -18.67 -7.46
CA GLY A 5 52.95 -18.00 -7.79
C GLY A 5 51.89 -18.28 -6.74
N LYS A 6 51.38 -17.22 -6.09
CA LYS A 6 50.17 -17.29 -5.27
C LYS A 6 48.96 -17.17 -6.20
N SER A 7 48.19 -18.25 -6.32
CA SER A 7 46.91 -18.26 -7.00
C SER A 7 45.88 -17.55 -6.11
N LEU A 8 45.38 -16.39 -6.56
CA LEU A 8 44.31 -15.65 -5.88
C LEU A 8 43.03 -15.93 -6.67
N ALA A 9 42.19 -16.82 -6.15
CA ALA A 9 40.87 -17.09 -6.72
C ALA A 9 39.95 -15.90 -6.41
N LEU A 10 39.60 -15.14 -7.45
CA LEU A 10 38.63 -14.05 -7.38
C LEU A 10 37.23 -14.69 -7.35
N ALA A 11 36.62 -14.78 -6.17
CA ALA A 11 35.25 -15.22 -6.03
C ALA A 11 34.32 -14.12 -6.57
N THR A 12 33.72 -14.36 -7.74
CA THR A 12 32.69 -13.50 -8.31
C THR A 12 31.43 -13.63 -7.47
N LEU A 13 31.11 -12.59 -6.69
CA LEU A 13 29.86 -12.50 -5.95
C LEU A 13 28.74 -12.28 -6.97
N ALA A 14 27.98 -13.31 -7.30
CA ALA A 14 26.78 -13.19 -8.11
C ALA A 14 25.71 -12.45 -7.28
N THR A 15 25.55 -11.16 -7.52
CA THR A 15 24.43 -10.38 -6.98
C THR A 15 23.16 -10.90 -7.65
N PHE A 16 22.35 -11.66 -6.91
CA PHE A 16 21.02 -12.06 -7.34
C PHE A 16 20.13 -10.82 -7.24
N VAL A 17 19.97 -10.10 -8.35
CA VAL A 17 18.90 -9.10 -8.47
C VAL A 17 17.61 -9.90 -8.62
N VAL A 18 16.87 -10.03 -7.52
CA VAL A 18 15.46 -10.42 -7.59
C VAL A 18 14.75 -9.22 -8.22
N ALA A 19 14.49 -9.29 -9.53
CA ALA A 19 13.56 -8.37 -10.15
C ALA A 19 12.19 -8.63 -9.51
N SER A 20 11.76 -7.71 -8.64
CA SER A 20 10.37 -7.64 -8.22
C SER A 20 9.57 -7.41 -9.50
N ALA A 21 8.78 -8.40 -9.91
CA ALA A 21 7.79 -8.21 -10.94
C ALA A 21 6.72 -7.27 -10.35
N ALA A 22 6.94 -5.96 -10.51
CA ALA A 22 5.90 -4.98 -10.31
C ALA A 22 4.76 -5.38 -11.26
N MET A 23 3.64 -5.81 -10.69
CA MET A 23 2.35 -5.78 -11.37
C MET A 23 2.27 -4.43 -12.08
N ALA A 24 2.20 -4.41 -13.40
CA ALA A 24 2.06 -3.16 -14.15
C ALA A 24 0.68 -2.57 -13.78
N GLN A 25 0.66 -1.76 -12.73
CA GLN A 25 -0.51 -0.96 -12.39
C GLN A 25 -0.58 0.17 -13.40
N ASP A 26 -1.77 0.37 -13.95
CA ASP A 26 -2.02 1.49 -14.84
C ASP A 26 -1.75 2.80 -14.09
N TYR A 27 -1.15 3.76 -14.78
CA TYR A 27 -0.85 5.09 -14.24
C TYR A 27 -1.28 6.16 -15.23
N VAL A 28 -1.49 7.38 -14.74
CA VAL A 28 -1.82 8.54 -15.58
C VAL A 28 -0.59 8.87 -16.44
N PRO A 29 -0.69 8.79 -17.78
CA PRO A 29 0.45 9.06 -18.65
C PRO A 29 1.05 10.44 -18.41
N GLY A 30 2.37 10.50 -18.30
CA GLY A 30 3.11 11.75 -18.12
C GLY A 30 2.97 12.38 -16.74
N GLN A 31 2.53 11.64 -15.71
CA GLN A 31 2.45 12.15 -14.34
C GLN A 31 3.27 11.33 -13.34
N VAL A 32 3.98 12.04 -12.47
CA VAL A 32 4.77 11.49 -11.37
C VAL A 32 4.40 12.24 -10.09
N ILE A 33 4.17 11.50 -9.00
CA ILE A 33 4.03 12.06 -7.66
C ILE A 33 5.40 12.07 -7.00
N VAL A 34 5.81 13.22 -6.49
CA VAL A 34 7.08 13.39 -5.78
C VAL A 34 6.84 13.96 -4.39
N LYS A 35 7.48 13.37 -3.39
CA LYS A 35 7.65 14.01 -2.09
C LYS A 35 9.10 14.39 -1.93
N TYR A 36 9.36 15.68 -1.79
CA TYR A 36 10.72 16.19 -1.62
C TYR A 36 11.27 15.84 -0.23
N SER A 37 12.57 15.54 -0.17
CA SER A 37 13.25 15.35 1.11
C SER A 37 13.56 16.71 1.76
N SER A 38 14.29 16.70 2.87
CA SER A 38 14.86 17.93 3.45
C SER A 38 15.78 18.68 2.48
N ASN A 39 16.35 17.99 1.49
CA ASN A 39 17.13 18.60 0.41
C ASN A 39 16.27 18.91 -0.83
N LYS A 40 15.17 19.65 -0.62
CA LYS A 40 14.20 20.00 -1.66
C LYS A 40 14.85 20.63 -2.91
N ALA A 41 15.85 21.49 -2.72
CA ALA A 41 16.52 22.18 -3.82
C ALA A 41 17.17 21.21 -4.83
N ALA A 42 17.75 20.10 -4.37
CA ALA A 42 18.32 19.10 -5.26
C ALA A 42 17.24 18.37 -6.07
N GLY A 43 16.08 18.12 -5.46
CA GLY A 43 14.94 17.48 -6.12
C GLY A 43 14.29 18.41 -7.14
N GLU A 44 14.14 19.70 -6.82
CA GLU A 44 13.64 20.71 -7.75
C GLU A 44 14.60 20.93 -8.93
N ALA A 45 15.92 20.88 -8.69
CA ALA A 45 16.91 20.94 -9.75
C ALA A 45 16.84 19.72 -10.69
N ALA A 46 16.65 18.52 -10.13
CA ALA A 46 16.45 17.31 -10.93
C ALA A 46 15.14 17.36 -11.74
N ALA A 47 14.05 17.83 -11.13
CA ALA A 47 12.77 18.05 -11.80
C ALA A 47 12.91 19.04 -12.97
N ALA A 48 13.63 20.15 -12.77
CA ALA A 48 13.90 21.12 -13.83
C ALA A 48 14.78 20.53 -14.96
N ALA A 49 15.77 19.70 -14.62
CA ALA A 49 16.66 19.06 -15.61
C ALA A 49 15.91 18.10 -16.55
N ILE A 50 14.85 17.45 -16.07
CA ILE A 50 13.98 16.58 -16.87
C ILE A 50 12.79 17.33 -17.51
N GLY A 51 12.72 18.66 -17.36
CA GLY A 51 11.64 19.48 -17.90
C GLY A 51 10.28 19.24 -17.21
N ALA A 52 10.27 18.77 -15.97
CA ALA A 52 9.04 18.55 -15.22
C ALA A 52 8.36 19.87 -14.84
N THR A 53 7.04 19.87 -14.84
CA THR A 53 6.24 21.03 -14.40
C THR A 53 5.27 20.61 -13.31
N ALA A 54 5.21 21.38 -12.21
CA ALA A 54 4.25 21.10 -11.14
C ALA A 54 2.84 21.47 -11.61
N ILE A 55 1.93 20.50 -11.50
CA ILE A 55 0.53 20.66 -11.92
C ILE A 55 -0.43 20.65 -10.73
N GLU A 56 -0.06 19.99 -9.63
CA GLU A 56 -0.89 19.90 -8.42
C GLU A 56 -0.02 19.71 -7.17
N THR A 57 -0.48 20.24 -6.03
CA THR A 57 0.15 20.01 -4.73
C THR A 57 -0.82 19.22 -3.85
N LEU A 58 -0.34 18.11 -3.31
CA LEU A 58 -1.07 17.24 -2.39
C LEU A 58 -0.69 17.61 -0.95
N ASP A 59 -1.29 18.69 -0.44
CA ASP A 59 -0.93 19.27 0.86
C ASP A 59 -1.06 18.28 2.03
N SER A 60 -2.08 17.40 2.01
CA SER A 60 -2.33 16.41 3.06
C SER A 60 -1.18 15.41 3.28
N ILE A 61 -0.35 15.20 2.25
CA ILE A 61 0.80 14.28 2.31
C ILE A 61 2.14 14.97 2.00
N GLY A 62 2.12 16.28 1.77
CA GLY A 62 3.31 17.07 1.44
C GLY A 62 3.96 16.69 0.11
N ALA A 63 3.19 16.22 -0.86
CA ALA A 63 3.67 15.77 -2.17
C ALA A 63 3.24 16.72 -3.30
N VAL A 64 3.87 16.60 -4.47
CA VAL A 64 3.60 17.39 -5.66
C VAL A 64 3.42 16.45 -6.84
N VAL A 65 2.41 16.70 -7.67
CA VAL A 65 2.23 16.03 -8.95
C VAL A 65 2.97 16.82 -10.02
N LEU A 66 3.85 16.14 -10.74
CA LEU A 66 4.66 16.67 -11.82
C LEU A 66 4.19 16.12 -13.16
N SER A 67 4.01 16.99 -14.15
CA SER A 67 3.89 16.61 -15.55
C SER A 67 5.28 16.40 -16.15
N VAL A 68 5.52 15.23 -16.74
CA VAL A 68 6.82 14.78 -17.29
C VAL A 68 6.64 14.17 -18.68
N GLY A 69 7.70 14.20 -19.51
CA GLY A 69 7.68 13.59 -20.85
C GLY A 69 7.91 12.07 -20.85
N ASP A 70 8.66 11.57 -19.87
CA ASP A 70 8.98 10.15 -19.69
C ASP A 70 8.87 9.81 -18.20
N VAL A 71 7.89 8.97 -17.84
CA VAL A 71 7.57 8.64 -16.46
C VAL A 71 8.68 7.80 -15.82
N ASP A 72 9.15 6.75 -16.50
CA ASP A 72 10.16 5.84 -15.96
C ASP A 72 11.52 6.54 -15.81
N GLY A 73 11.89 7.34 -16.82
CA GLY A 73 13.07 8.19 -16.78
C GLY A 73 13.00 9.24 -15.67
N ALA A 74 11.84 9.88 -15.50
CA ALA A 74 11.62 10.88 -14.45
C ALA A 74 11.74 10.28 -13.04
N VAL A 75 11.08 9.15 -12.79
CA VAL A 75 11.15 8.44 -11.50
C VAL A 75 12.59 8.07 -11.17
N SER A 76 13.32 7.54 -12.16
CA SER A 76 14.73 7.17 -12.00
C SER A 76 15.62 8.38 -11.70
N ALA A 77 15.46 9.48 -12.45
CA ALA A 77 16.25 10.70 -12.28
C ALA A 77 15.96 11.41 -10.95
N LEU A 78 14.69 11.50 -10.57
CA LEU A 78 14.27 12.10 -9.31
C LEU A 78 14.77 11.28 -8.13
N SER A 79 14.61 9.96 -8.16
CA SER A 79 15.10 9.06 -7.10
C SER A 79 16.63 9.10 -6.95
N ALA A 80 17.37 9.29 -8.04
CA ALA A 80 18.83 9.43 -8.02
C ALA A 80 19.33 10.82 -7.55
N SER A 81 18.45 11.82 -7.45
CA SER A 81 18.83 13.21 -7.12
C SER A 81 19.27 13.41 -5.67
N GLY A 82 18.89 12.50 -4.77
CA GLY A 82 19.05 12.68 -3.32
C GLY A 82 18.19 13.81 -2.71
N GLY A 83 17.33 14.45 -3.52
CA GLY A 83 16.44 15.53 -3.11
C GLY A 83 14.98 15.15 -2.93
N VAL A 84 14.66 13.86 -3.09
CA VAL A 84 13.30 13.31 -2.94
C VAL A 84 13.30 12.22 -1.87
N GLU A 85 12.23 12.15 -1.10
CA GLU A 85 11.93 11.02 -0.22
C GLU A 85 11.42 9.84 -1.04
N TYR A 86 10.54 10.13 -2.02
CA TYR A 86 10.11 9.19 -3.05
C TYR A 86 9.69 9.92 -4.31
N ALA A 87 9.75 9.20 -5.44
CA ALA A 87 9.14 9.56 -6.71
C ALA A 87 8.50 8.31 -7.31
N GLU A 88 7.23 8.39 -7.69
CA GLU A 88 6.49 7.25 -8.24
C GLU A 88 5.49 7.70 -9.33
N PRO A 89 5.13 6.82 -10.27
CA PRO A 89 4.05 7.11 -11.21
C PRO A 89 2.76 7.47 -10.48
N ASN A 90 1.94 8.36 -11.06
CA ASN A 90 0.59 8.59 -10.55
C ASN A 90 -0.33 7.42 -10.91
N TYR A 91 -0.33 6.38 -10.08
CA TYR A 91 -1.11 5.17 -10.30
C TYR A 91 -2.62 5.41 -10.26
N LEU A 92 -3.33 4.75 -11.16
CA LEU A 92 -4.79 4.68 -11.14
C LEU A 92 -5.21 3.64 -10.09
N LEU A 93 -5.82 4.12 -9.00
CA LEU A 93 -6.38 3.26 -7.97
C LEU A 93 -7.87 3.02 -8.24
N HIS A 94 -8.29 1.77 -8.03
CA HIS A 94 -9.69 1.38 -8.06
C HIS A 94 -10.12 0.93 -6.67
N ALA A 95 -11.35 1.28 -6.28
CA ALA A 95 -11.94 0.71 -5.09
C ALA A 95 -12.05 -0.80 -5.26
N SER A 96 -11.63 -1.56 -4.25
CA SER A 96 -11.71 -3.02 -4.21
C SER A 96 -12.55 -3.41 -3.01
N ALA A 97 -13.59 -4.20 -3.24
CA ALA A 97 -14.35 -4.84 -2.16
C ALA A 97 -13.67 -6.12 -1.63
N ILE A 98 -12.57 -6.57 -2.26
CA ILE A 98 -11.76 -7.67 -1.74
C ILE A 98 -11.05 -7.23 -0.45
N PRO A 99 -11.20 -7.97 0.66
CA PRO A 99 -10.54 -7.66 1.93
C PRO A 99 -9.01 -7.67 1.81
N ASN A 100 -8.37 -6.77 2.56
CA ASN A 100 -6.90 -6.69 2.68
C ASN A 100 -6.34 -7.57 3.80
N ASP A 101 -7.13 -8.51 4.33
CA ASP A 101 -6.72 -9.46 5.36
C ASP A 101 -5.67 -10.45 4.77
N PRO A 102 -4.46 -10.56 5.36
CA PRO A 102 -3.44 -11.49 4.89
C PRO A 102 -3.88 -12.95 4.79
N LEU A 103 -4.87 -13.37 5.57
CA LEU A 103 -5.43 -14.72 5.59
C LEU A 103 -6.65 -14.89 4.67
N TYR A 104 -7.14 -13.83 4.03
CA TYR A 104 -8.33 -13.90 3.16
C TYR A 104 -8.22 -14.99 2.09
N GLY A 105 -7.05 -15.15 1.48
CA GLY A 105 -6.80 -16.19 0.48
C GLY A 105 -6.93 -17.63 1.01
N SER A 106 -6.94 -17.83 2.33
CA SER A 106 -7.17 -19.13 2.97
C SER A 106 -8.66 -19.40 3.24
N LEU A 107 -9.54 -18.41 3.11
CA LEU A 107 -10.96 -18.51 3.41
C LEU A 107 -11.74 -19.08 2.21
N TYR A 108 -11.55 -20.38 1.93
CA TYR A 108 -12.10 -21.05 0.75
C TYR A 108 -13.60 -20.78 0.52
N GLY A 109 -14.37 -20.63 1.61
CA GLY A 109 -15.82 -20.46 1.55
C GLY A 109 -16.26 -19.10 0.99
N MET A 110 -15.43 -18.06 1.08
CA MET A 110 -15.80 -16.69 0.68
C MET A 110 -16.01 -16.58 -0.83
N ASP A 111 -15.14 -17.21 -1.60
CA ASP A 111 -15.28 -17.32 -3.06
C ASP A 111 -16.48 -18.22 -3.44
N LYS A 112 -16.75 -19.29 -2.67
CA LYS A 112 -17.86 -20.22 -2.94
C LYS A 112 -19.25 -19.62 -2.75
N ILE A 113 -19.36 -18.56 -1.95
CA ILE A 113 -20.63 -17.85 -1.72
C ILE A 113 -20.67 -16.50 -2.45
N ASP A 114 -19.73 -16.26 -3.37
CA ASP A 114 -19.61 -15.00 -4.11
C ASP A 114 -19.55 -13.75 -3.21
N ALA A 115 -18.93 -13.86 -2.03
CA ALA A 115 -18.88 -12.76 -1.05
C ALA A 115 -18.26 -11.47 -1.62
N PRO A 116 -17.17 -11.50 -2.41
CA PRO A 116 -16.68 -10.32 -3.12
C PRO A 116 -17.72 -9.58 -3.95
N LEU A 117 -18.50 -10.32 -4.74
CA LEU A 117 -19.52 -9.74 -5.60
C LEU A 117 -20.66 -9.13 -4.78
N ALA A 118 -20.96 -9.72 -3.62
CA ALA A 118 -21.92 -9.13 -2.69
C ALA A 118 -21.39 -7.84 -2.05
N TRP A 119 -20.11 -7.79 -1.67
CA TRP A 119 -19.47 -6.61 -1.08
C TRP A 119 -19.32 -5.44 -2.05
N ASP A 120 -19.26 -5.71 -3.35
CA ASP A 120 -19.38 -4.66 -4.39
C ASP A 120 -20.76 -3.98 -4.38
N VAL A 121 -21.79 -4.63 -3.82
CA VAL A 121 -23.15 -4.08 -3.67
C VAL A 121 -23.38 -3.48 -2.28
N THR A 122 -23.04 -4.23 -1.22
CA THR A 122 -23.16 -3.79 0.17
C THR A 122 -22.30 -4.65 1.12
N THR A 123 -21.77 -4.04 2.18
CA THR A 123 -21.08 -4.75 3.27
C THR A 123 -21.99 -5.02 4.47
N GLY A 124 -23.27 -4.66 4.37
CA GLY A 124 -24.27 -4.78 5.43
C GLY A 124 -24.89 -3.43 5.79
N ASP A 125 -25.86 -3.47 6.69
CA ASP A 125 -26.53 -2.30 7.25
C ASP A 125 -26.41 -2.35 8.79
N PRO A 126 -25.81 -1.34 9.44
CA PRO A 126 -25.64 -1.32 10.90
C PRO A 126 -26.96 -1.39 11.70
N SER A 127 -28.11 -1.14 11.06
CA SER A 127 -29.43 -1.30 11.69
C SER A 127 -29.92 -2.74 11.74
N ILE A 128 -29.32 -3.66 10.98
CA ILE A 128 -29.65 -5.08 10.98
C ILE A 128 -28.78 -5.79 12.03
N ILE A 129 -29.40 -6.17 13.14
CA ILE A 129 -28.73 -6.87 14.24
C ILE A 129 -28.84 -8.39 14.04
N VAL A 130 -27.69 -9.08 14.03
CA VAL A 130 -27.60 -10.54 13.92
C VAL A 130 -27.32 -11.14 15.29
N ALA A 131 -28.26 -11.92 15.82
CA ALA A 131 -28.09 -12.63 17.09
C ALA A 131 -27.38 -13.98 16.88
N VAL A 132 -26.30 -14.22 17.61
CA VAL A 132 -25.54 -15.48 17.60
C VAL A 132 -25.73 -16.18 18.94
N ILE A 133 -26.47 -17.30 18.96
CA ILE A 133 -26.75 -18.09 20.16
C ILE A 133 -25.70 -19.20 20.29
N ASP A 134 -24.60 -18.91 20.98
CA ASP A 134 -23.47 -19.82 21.18
C ASP A 134 -22.91 -19.65 22.62
N THR A 135 -21.71 -20.12 22.86
CA THR A 135 -20.96 -20.08 24.13
C THR A 135 -20.50 -18.68 24.57
N GLY A 136 -20.70 -17.67 23.72
CA GLY A 136 -20.24 -16.29 23.92
C GLY A 136 -19.21 -15.86 22.87
N ILE A 137 -18.71 -14.63 23.02
CA ILE A 137 -17.75 -13.99 22.09
C ILE A 137 -16.72 -13.19 22.90
N ASP A 138 -15.49 -13.10 22.39
CA ASP A 138 -14.50 -12.14 22.90
C ASP A 138 -14.80 -10.75 22.34
N TYR A 139 -15.51 -9.94 23.11
CA TYR A 139 -15.91 -8.59 22.72
C TYR A 139 -14.72 -7.62 22.51
N ASN A 140 -13.53 -7.97 22.99
CA ASN A 140 -12.31 -7.16 22.83
C ASN A 140 -11.43 -7.62 21.65
N HIS A 141 -11.86 -8.63 20.89
CA HIS A 141 -11.10 -9.11 19.74
C HIS A 141 -11.01 -8.01 18.67
N PRO A 142 -9.81 -7.67 18.15
CA PRO A 142 -9.62 -6.52 17.25
C PRO A 142 -10.49 -6.61 15.98
N ASP A 143 -10.68 -7.81 15.43
CA ASP A 143 -11.48 -8.00 14.21
C ASP A 143 -13.00 -8.01 14.44
N LEU A 144 -13.45 -8.10 15.70
CA LEU A 144 -14.87 -8.24 16.05
C LEU A 144 -15.40 -7.01 16.79
N ALA A 145 -14.59 -6.35 17.60
CA ALA A 145 -15.00 -5.29 18.52
C ALA A 145 -15.78 -4.15 17.83
N ALA A 146 -15.41 -3.80 16.59
CA ALA A 146 -16.11 -2.78 15.82
C ALA A 146 -17.53 -3.20 15.36
N ASN A 147 -17.81 -4.50 15.33
CA ASN A 147 -19.05 -5.10 14.85
C ASN A 147 -19.92 -5.65 15.99
N VAL A 148 -19.48 -5.55 17.26
CA VAL A 148 -20.27 -5.97 18.41
C VAL A 148 -21.35 -4.93 18.70
N TRP A 149 -22.60 -5.37 18.68
CA TRP A 149 -23.71 -4.55 19.14
C TRP A 149 -23.73 -4.49 20.68
N THR A 150 -23.89 -3.29 21.23
CA THR A 150 -24.10 -3.09 22.68
C THR A 150 -25.57 -2.79 22.92
N ASN A 151 -26.20 -3.61 23.77
CA ASN A 151 -27.58 -3.40 24.14
C ASN A 151 -27.72 -2.16 25.05
N PRO A 152 -28.50 -1.13 24.64
CA PRO A 152 -28.69 0.08 25.44
C PRO A 152 -29.46 -0.14 26.75
N GLY A 153 -30.17 -1.26 26.87
CA GLY A 153 -30.91 -1.65 28.08
C GLY A 153 -30.05 -2.34 29.14
N GLU A 154 -28.80 -2.66 28.82
CA GLU A 154 -27.91 -3.45 29.70
C GLU A 154 -27.62 -2.74 31.01
N ILE A 155 -27.81 -3.46 32.11
CA ILE A 155 -27.31 -3.05 33.41
C ILE A 155 -25.90 -3.60 33.57
N ALA A 156 -24.91 -2.73 33.33
CA ALA A 156 -23.50 -3.11 33.39
C ALA A 156 -23.13 -3.88 34.67
N GLY A 157 -22.64 -5.12 34.50
CA GLY A 157 -22.06 -5.93 35.57
C GLY A 157 -23.04 -6.71 36.44
N ASN A 158 -24.32 -6.82 36.07
CA ASN A 158 -25.27 -7.68 36.78
C ASN A 158 -25.20 -9.17 36.39
N GLY A 159 -24.54 -9.50 35.27
CA GLY A 159 -24.43 -10.87 34.76
C GLY A 159 -25.72 -11.43 34.16
N ILE A 160 -26.67 -10.56 33.79
CA ILE A 160 -27.93 -10.86 33.12
C ILE A 160 -27.91 -10.13 31.78
N ASP A 161 -28.32 -10.82 30.72
CA ASP A 161 -28.58 -10.23 29.40
C ASP A 161 -30.01 -9.67 29.44
N ASP A 162 -30.15 -8.34 29.48
CA ASP A 162 -31.39 -7.60 29.85
C ASP A 162 -32.21 -7.05 28.67
#